data_AF-B1H389-F1
#
_entry.id   AF-B1H389-F1
#
_cell.length_a   1.000
_cell.length_b   1.000
_cell.length_c   1.000
_cell.angle_alpha   90.00
_cell.angle_beta   90.00
_cell.angle_gamma   90.00
#
_symmetry.space_group_name_H-M   'P 1'
#
loop_
_entity.id
_entity.type
_entity.pdbx_description
1 polymer ?
#
loop_
_entity_poly.entity_id
_entity_poly.type
_entity_poly.pdbx_seq_one_letter_code
_entity_poly.pdbx_strand_id
1 'polypeptide(L)'
;GSVQHRAAAMSVSLRVSPSVHGYHFDTASRKAATANIFQGVDQDSLQRLFKKSGDKKAEARARIIFCIDQDSEEKARALQALRQRTRDKILQFLKLRKIPLKVMT
;
A
#
# COMPACT_ATOMS: atom_id res chain seq x y z
N GLY A 1 -46.94 -25.00 -32.55
CA GLY A 1 -45.51 -24.66 -32.55
C GLY A 1 -45.30 -23.51 -31.60
N SER A 2 -44.55 -23.72 -30.52
CA SER A 2 -44.32 -22.70 -29.50
C SER A 2 -42.81 -22.61 -29.29
N VAL A 3 -42.18 -21.67 -30.01
CA VAL A 3 -40.74 -21.43 -29.92
C VAL A 3 -40.48 -20.68 -28.62
N GLN A 4 -39.93 -21.41 -27.64
CA GLN A 4 -39.50 -20.86 -26.37
C GLN A 4 -38.15 -20.17 -26.59
N HIS A 5 -38.18 -18.83 -26.73
CA HIS A 5 -36.96 -18.03 -26.80
C HIS A 5 -36.26 -18.04 -25.44
N ARG A 6 -35.30 -18.95 -25.30
CA ARG A 6 -34.37 -18.98 -24.18
C ARG A 6 -33.46 -17.75 -24.33
N ALA A 7 -33.76 -16.69 -23.58
CA ALA A 7 -32.92 -15.51 -23.53
C ALA A 7 -31.52 -15.92 -23.07
N ALA A 8 -30.54 -15.76 -23.95
CA ALA A 8 -29.14 -15.96 -23.63
C ALA A 8 -28.77 -15.10 -22.42
N ALA A 9 -28.23 -15.72 -21.38
CA ALA A 9 -27.67 -15.00 -20.24
C ALA A 9 -26.48 -14.17 -20.74
N MET A 10 -26.76 -12.93 -21.15
CA MET A 10 -25.75 -11.98 -21.55
C MET A 10 -24.92 -11.63 -20.32
N SER A 11 -23.63 -11.95 -20.33
CA SER A 11 -22.69 -11.41 -19.35
C SER A 11 -22.60 -9.89 -19.59
N VAL A 12 -23.43 -9.14 -18.88
CA VAL A 12 -23.36 -7.69 -18.87
C VAL A 12 -22.10 -7.31 -18.09
N SER A 13 -21.02 -7.05 -18.83
CA SER A 13 -19.88 -6.33 -18.28
C SER A 13 -20.33 -4.90 -17.98
N LEU A 14 -20.89 -4.70 -16.79
CA LEU A 14 -21.31 -3.38 -16.32
C LEU A 14 -20.06 -2.53 -16.11
N ARG A 15 -19.82 -1.59 -17.03
CA ARG A 15 -18.82 -0.55 -16.83
C ARG A 15 -19.25 0.28 -15.62
N VAL A 16 -18.59 0.07 -14.50
CA VAL A 16 -18.76 0.87 -13.29
C VAL A 16 -17.92 2.14 -13.41
N SER A 17 -18.58 3.25 -13.72
CA SER A 17 -17.98 4.59 -13.63
C SER A 17 -18.34 5.19 -12.27
N PRO A 18 -17.37 5.66 -11.46
CA PRO A 18 -17.64 6.25 -10.14
C PRO A 18 -18.56 7.47 -10.14
N SER A 19 -18.85 8.05 -11.31
CA SER A 19 -19.57 9.32 -11.49
C SER A 19 -20.99 9.16 -12.04
N VAL A 20 -21.59 7.97 -11.96
CA VAL A 20 -23.01 7.81 -12.33
C VAL A 20 -23.87 8.24 -11.15
N HIS A 21 -24.52 9.40 -11.29
CA HIS A 21 -25.49 9.90 -10.31
C HIS A 21 -26.58 8.83 -10.11
N GLY A 22 -26.71 8.29 -8.90
CA GLY A 22 -27.72 7.28 -8.54
C GLY A 22 -27.21 5.84 -8.37
N TYR A 23 -25.94 5.53 -8.67
CA TYR A 23 -25.36 4.22 -8.35
C TYR A 23 -24.69 4.27 -6.97
N HIS A 24 -25.43 3.92 -5.93
CA HIS A 24 -24.89 3.78 -4.57
C HIS A 24 -24.16 2.44 -4.47
N PHE A 25 -22.86 2.46 -4.27
CA PHE A 25 -22.13 1.25 -3.90
C PHE A 25 -22.63 0.79 -2.53
N ASP A 26 -23.16 -0.42 -2.44
CA ASP A 26 -23.49 -1.02 -1.15
C ASP A 26 -22.20 -1.22 -0.34
N THR A 27 -21.91 -0.24 0.51
CA THR A 27 -20.77 -0.22 1.41
C THR A 27 -21.05 -0.99 2.69
N ALA A 28 -22.33 -1.27 3.01
CA ALA A 28 -22.72 -1.96 4.24
C ALA A 28 -22.29 -3.43 4.25
N SER A 29 -22.23 -4.07 3.07
CA SER A 29 -21.77 -5.46 2.90
C SER A 29 -20.28 -5.60 2.60
N ARG A 30 -19.51 -4.50 2.59
CA ARG A 30 -18.08 -4.56 2.29
C ARG A 30 -17.34 -5.33 3.39
N LYS A 31 -16.57 -6.35 2.98
CA LYS A 31 -15.64 -7.06 3.88
C LYS A 31 -14.66 -6.06 4.52
N ALA A 32 -14.56 -6.10 5.84
CA ALA A 32 -13.59 -5.30 6.57
C ALA A 32 -12.16 -5.60 6.07
N ALA A 33 -11.37 -4.55 5.87
CA ALA A 33 -9.96 -4.71 5.51
C ALA A 33 -9.18 -5.26 6.70
N THR A 34 -8.36 -6.28 6.48
CA THR A 34 -7.44 -6.79 7.48
C THR A 34 -6.26 -5.83 7.61
N ALA A 35 -5.87 -5.49 8.84
CA ALA A 35 -4.75 -4.58 9.11
C ALA A 35 -3.41 -5.07 8.53
N ASN A 36 -3.21 -6.40 8.50
CA ASN A 36 -2.03 -7.02 7.91
C ASN A 36 -2.37 -7.71 6.57
N ILE A 37 -2.23 -6.97 5.47
CA ILE A 37 -2.43 -7.50 4.10
C ILE A 37 -1.36 -8.53 3.68
N PHE A 38 -0.30 -8.69 4.48
CA PHE A 38 0.78 -9.64 4.24
C PHE A 38 0.76 -10.81 5.23
N GLN A 39 -0.37 -11.02 5.91
CA GLN A 39 -0.53 -12.16 6.80
C GLN A 39 -0.34 -13.47 6.01
N GLY A 40 0.57 -14.32 6.48
CA GLY A 40 0.89 -15.60 5.82
C GLY A 40 1.85 -15.50 4.63
N VAL A 41 2.39 -14.32 4.33
CA VAL A 41 3.42 -14.14 3.29
C VAL A 41 4.81 -14.30 3.92
N ASP A 42 5.68 -15.07 3.28
CA ASP A 42 7.05 -15.26 3.71
C ASP A 42 7.92 -14.00 3.49
N GLN A 43 8.95 -13.86 4.32
CA GLN A 43 9.89 -12.74 4.25
C GLN A 43 10.55 -12.61 2.88
N ASP A 44 10.93 -13.71 2.25
CA ASP A 44 11.63 -13.71 0.97
C ASP A 44 10.73 -13.20 -0.16
N SER A 45 9.45 -13.58 -0.17
CA SER A 45 8.44 -13.07 -1.11
C SER A 45 8.27 -11.56 -0.98
N LEU A 46 8.20 -11.04 0.24
CA LEU A 46 8.11 -9.59 0.48
C LEU A 46 9.37 -8.86 0.05
N GLN A 47 10.54 -9.39 0.36
CA GLN A 47 11.81 -8.80 -0.06
C GLN A 47 11.94 -8.80 -1.59
N ARG A 48 11.57 -9.89 -2.27
CA ARG A 48 11.52 -9.96 -3.73
C ARG A 48 10.53 -8.96 -4.32
N LEU A 49 9.36 -8.80 -3.71
CA LEU A 49 8.34 -7.85 -4.16
C LEU A 49 8.88 -6.42 -4.13
N PHE A 50 9.43 -5.98 -2.99
CA PHE A 50 9.95 -4.61 -2.85
C PHE A 50 11.21 -4.37 -3.67
N LYS A 51 12.04 -5.40 -3.85
CA LYS A 51 13.19 -5.34 -4.76
C LYS A 51 12.74 -5.16 -6.22
N LYS A 52 11.75 -5.94 -6.67
CA LYS A 52 11.21 -5.86 -8.05
C LYS A 52 10.46 -4.56 -8.30
N SER A 53 9.74 -4.04 -7.31
CA SER A 53 9.04 -2.75 -7.43
C SER A 53 9.98 -1.54 -7.40
N GLY A 54 11.23 -1.71 -6.97
CA GLY A 54 12.19 -0.63 -6.77
C GLY A 54 11.90 0.24 -5.54
N ASP A 55 10.95 -0.15 -4.68
CA ASP A 55 10.62 0.58 -3.47
C ASP A 55 11.62 0.28 -2.35
N LYS A 56 12.75 1.00 -2.39
CA LYS A 56 13.82 0.90 -1.39
C LYS A 56 13.35 1.20 0.04
N LYS A 57 12.30 2.02 0.21
CA LYS A 57 11.77 2.35 1.55
C LYS A 57 10.98 1.18 2.11
N ALA A 58 10.11 0.58 1.29
CA ALA A 58 9.38 -0.61 1.68
C ALA A 58 10.31 -1.80 1.96
N GLU A 59 11.35 -1.99 1.13
CA GLU A 59 12.36 -3.02 1.32
C GLU A 59 13.08 -2.88 2.68
N ALA A 60 13.51 -1.66 3.04
CA ALA A 60 14.16 -1.40 4.32
C ALA A 60 13.24 -1.62 5.52
N ARG A 61 11.97 -1.23 5.41
CA ARG A 61 10.96 -1.47 6.45
C ARG A 61 10.68 -2.96 6.64
N ALA A 62 10.58 -3.73 5.55
CA ALA A 62 10.35 -5.16 5.61
C ALA A 62 11.47 -5.85 6.41
N ARG A 63 12.74 -5.54 6.12
CA ARG A 63 13.87 -6.08 6.90
C ARG A 63 13.75 -5.83 8.40
N ILE A 64 13.36 -4.62 8.81
CA ILE A 64 13.20 -4.29 10.23
C ILE A 64 12.06 -5.09 10.87
N ILE A 65 10.92 -5.20 10.20
CA ILE A 65 9.73 -5.88 10.72
C ILE A 65 9.97 -7.39 10.87
N PHE A 66 10.70 -7.98 9.90
CA PHE A 66 10.99 -9.41 9.85
C PHE A 66 12.22 -9.84 10.64
N CYS A 67 12.99 -8.93 11.27
CA CYS A 67 13.97 -9.35 12.26
C CYS A 67 13.24 -10.06 13.41
N ILE A 68 13.44 -11.38 13.50
CA ILE A 68 12.71 -12.29 14.40
C ILE A 68 13.05 -12.01 15.87
N ASP A 69 14.29 -11.58 16.14
CA ASP A 69 14.82 -11.44 17.50
C ASP A 69 14.55 -10.08 18.15
N GLN A 70 13.86 -9.16 17.45
CA GLN A 70 13.62 -7.81 17.96
C GLN A 70 12.26 -7.69 18.65
N ASP A 71 12.28 -7.12 19.85
CA ASP A 71 11.06 -6.71 20.56
C ASP A 71 10.26 -5.67 19.76
N SER A 72 8.95 -5.62 20.00
CA SER A 72 8.05 -4.66 19.35
C SER A 72 8.54 -3.21 19.46
N GLU A 73 9.11 -2.85 20.62
CA GLU A 73 9.68 -1.53 20.83
C GLU A 73 10.97 -1.28 20.03
N GLU A 74 11.83 -2.30 19.88
CA GLU A 74 13.04 -2.20 19.07
C GLU A 74 12.70 -1.99 17.60
N LYS A 75 11.69 -2.71 17.10
CA LYS A 75 11.15 -2.51 15.75
C LYS A 75 10.62 -1.08 15.58
N ALA A 76 9.88 -0.56 16.57
CA ALA A 76 9.38 0.80 16.53
C ALA A 76 10.53 1.84 16.51
N ARG A 77 11.54 1.67 17.36
CA ARG A 77 12.75 2.51 17.38
C ARG A 77 13.48 2.48 16.04
N ALA A 78 13.69 1.30 15.46
CA ALA A 78 14.36 1.14 14.17
C ALA A 78 13.58 1.81 13.02
N LEU A 79 12.24 1.70 13.01
CA LEU A 79 11.40 2.39 12.03
C LEU A 79 11.46 3.92 12.19
N GLN A 80 11.46 4.42 13.42
CA GLN A 80 11.61 5.86 13.70
C GLN A 80 12.98 6.38 13.24
N ALA A 81 14.07 5.66 13.54
CA ALA A 81 15.41 6.02 13.09
C ALA A 81 15.51 6.04 11.55
N LEU A 82 14.88 5.08 10.87
CA LEU A 82 14.82 5.05 9.40
C LEU A 82 14.09 6.29 8.83
N ARG A 83 12.98 6.70 9.45
CA ARG A 83 12.25 7.92 9.08
C ARG A 83 13.11 9.16 9.30
N GLN A 84 13.80 9.24 10.44
CA GLN A 84 14.64 10.38 10.79
C GLN A 84 15.82 10.53 9.82
N ARG A 85 16.56 9.45 9.55
CA ARG A 85 17.66 9.44 8.58
C ARG A 85 17.23 9.92 7.18
N THR A 86 16.00 9.59 6.78
CA THR A 86 15.46 10.05 5.49
C THR A 86 15.25 11.57 5.49
N ARG A 87 14.73 12.14 6.58
CA ARG A 87 14.58 13.60 6.74
C ARG A 87 15.93 14.30 6.73
N ASP A 88 16.89 13.79 7.49
CA ASP A 88 18.21 14.41 7.60
C ASP A 88 18.92 14.47 6.24
N LYS A 89 18.80 13.41 5.43
CA LYS A 89 19.32 13.42 4.05
C LYS A 89 18.67 14.48 3.17
N ILE A 90 17.35 14.66 3.28
CA ILE A 90 16.63 15.70 2.54
C ILE A 90 17.11 17.08 3.01
N LEU A 91 17.23 17.30 4.32
CA LEU A 91 17.73 18.57 4.87
C LEU A 91 19.17 18.85 4.42
N GLN A 92 20.05 17.85 4.43
CA GLN A 92 21.42 17.98 3.92
C GLN A 92 21.44 18.37 2.44
N PHE A 93 20.59 17.75 1.62
CA PHE A 93 20.49 18.07 0.20
C PHE A 93 19.97 19.49 -0.04
N LEU A 94 18.95 19.92 0.70
CA LEU A 94 18.41 21.28 0.61
C LEU A 94 19.45 22.34 1.03
N LYS A 95 20.20 22.07 2.11
CA LYS A 95 21.33 22.90 2.54
C LYS A 95 22.41 23.00 1.45
N LEU A 96 22.79 21.88 0.84
CA LEU A 96 23.80 21.86 -0.23
C LEU A 96 23.35 22.67 -1.46
N ARG A 97 22.06 22.63 -1.80
CA ARG A 97 21.48 23.39 -2.90
C ARG A 97 21.14 24.85 -2.56
N LYS A 98 21.45 25.31 -1.34
CA LYS A 98 21.06 26.62 -0.81
C LYS A 98 19.56 26.92 -0.99
N ILE A 99 18.73 25.89 -1.03
CA ILE A 99 17.28 26.06 -1.14
C ILE A 99 16.80 26.49 0.25
N PRO A 100 16.17 27.67 0.39
CA PRO A 100 15.68 28.11 1.69
C PRO A 100 14.63 27.11 2.18
N LEU A 101 14.85 26.58 3.40
CA LEU A 101 13.90 25.74 4.14
C LEU A 101 12.74 26.61 4.63
N LYS A 102 12.03 27.29 3.71
CA LYS A 102 10.85 28.08 4.04
C LYS A 102 9.68 27.11 4.18
N VAL A 103 9.42 26.73 5.43
CA VAL A 103 8.14 26.20 5.96
C VAL A 103 7.54 25.03 5.16
N MET A 104 7.89 23.82 5.56
CA MET A 104 6.98 22.67 5.48
C MET A 104 6.54 22.36 6.91
N THR A 105 5.59 23.15 7.42
CA THR A 105 4.84 22.81 8.63
C THR A 105 3.64 21.97 8.23
#